data_AF-A0A6M1YQ77-F1
#
_entry.id   AF-A0A6M1YQ77-F1
#
_cell.length_a   1.000
_cell.length_b   1.000
_cell.length_c   1.000
_cell.angle_alpha   90.00
_cell.angle_beta   90.00
_cell.angle_gamma   90.00
#
_symmetry.space_group_name_H-M   'P 1'
#
loop_
_entity.id
_entity.type
_entity.pdbx_description
1 polymer ?
#
loop_
_entity_poly.entity_id
_entity_poly.type
_entity_poly.pdbx_seq_one_letter_code
_entity_poly.pdbx_strand_id
1 'polypeptide(L)' 'MTEEISFEKAFERLDEILQKMNEGKVSLDSSLKLFEEANFLIKTCNKNLNL' A
#
# COMPACT_ATOMS: atom_id res chain seq x y z
N MET A 1 0.35 17.36 -11.76
CA MET A 1 -0.25 17.54 -10.42
C MET A 1 0.23 16.36 -9.60
N THR A 2 1.17 16.57 -8.69
CA THR A 2 1.62 15.53 -7.75
C THR A 2 0.50 15.33 -6.75
N GLU A 3 -0.30 14.28 -6.92
CA GLU A 3 -1.28 13.89 -5.93
C GLU A 3 -0.53 13.42 -4.69
N GLU A 4 -0.47 14.27 -3.66
CA GLU A 4 -0.09 13.83 -2.33
C GLU A 4 -1.15 12.82 -1.87
N ILE A 5 -0.78 11.55 -1.81
CA ILE A 5 -1.63 10.51 -1.28
C ILE A 5 -1.87 10.85 0.20
N SER A 6 -3.11 11.17 0.56
CA SER A 6 -3.49 11.39 1.95
C SER A 6 -3.31 10.11 2.76
N PHE A 7 -3.05 10.25 4.05
CA PHE A 7 -2.92 9.11 4.96
C PHE A 7 -4.09 8.13 4.84
N GLU A 8 -5.32 8.63 4.79
CA GLU A 8 -6.53 7.82 4.66
C GLU A 8 -6.54 7.00 3.36
N LYS A 9 -6.20 7.60 2.22
CA LYS A 9 -6.12 6.88 0.93
C LYS A 9 -5.00 5.83 0.92
N ALA A 10 -3.86 6.15 1.53
CA ALA A 10 -2.77 5.20 1.65
C ALA A 10 -3.14 4.00 2.54
N PHE A 11 -3.92 4.25 3.59
CA PHE A 11 -4.43 3.23 4.49
C PHE A 11 -5.48 2.33 3.81
N GLU A 12 -6.45 2.92 3.11
CA GLU A 12 -7.46 2.19 2.32
C GLU A 12 -6.78 1.28 1.28
N ARG A 13 -5.75 1.78 0.61
CA ARG A 13 -4.99 1.00 -0.37
C ARG A 13 -4.23 -0.17 0.27
N LEU A 14 -3.69 0.00 1.48
CA LEU A 14 -3.05 -1.09 2.22
C LEU A 14 -4.04 -2.21 2.54
N ASP A 15 -5.28 -1.88 2.90
CA ASP A 15 -6.34 -2.88 3.14
C ASP A 15 -6.70 -3.64 1.85
N GLU A 16 -6.81 -2.96 0.71
CA GLU A 16 -7.03 -3.63 -0.58
C GLU A 16 -5.89 -4.60 -0.93
N ILE A 17 -4.64 -4.22 -0.65
CA ILE A 17 -3.48 -5.06 -0.87
C ILE A 17 -3.57 -6.31 0.01
N LEU A 18 -3.90 -6.15 1.30
CA LEU A 18 -4.09 -7.26 2.24
C LEU A 18 -5.22 -8.20 1.80
N GLN A 19 -6.35 -7.66 1.33
CA GLN A 19 -7.44 -8.47 0.79
C GLN A 19 -6.97 -9.30 -0.40
N LYS A 20 -6.30 -8.70 -1.38
CA LYS A 20 -5.76 -9.41 -2.54
C LYS A 20 -4.80 -10.51 -2.13
N MET A 21 -3.88 -10.23 -1.20
CA MET A 21 -2.93 -11.23 -0.72
C MET A 21 -3.63 -12.38 0.02
N ASN A 22 -4.68 -12.09 0.80
CA ASN A 22 -5.47 -13.09 1.52
C ASN A 22 -6.37 -13.94 0.63
N GLU A 23 -6.83 -13.41 -0.51
CA GLU A 23 -7.60 -14.19 -1.49
C GLU A 23 -6.80 -15.37 -2.06
N GLY A 24 -5.47 -15.38 -1.93
CA GLY A 24 -4.61 -16.50 -2.32
C GLY A 24 -4.55 -16.76 -3.83
N LYS A 25 -5.19 -15.91 -4.64
CA LYS A 25 -5.23 -16.00 -6.11
C LYS A 25 -4.11 -15.19 -6.79
N VAL A 26 -3.25 -14.56 -6.00
CA VAL A 26 -2.22 -13.66 -6.49
C VAL A 26 -0.96 -14.46 -6.84
N SER A 27 -0.47 -14.30 -8.07
CA SER A 27 0.78 -14.92 -8.51
C SER A 27 1.97 -14.35 -7.75
N LEU A 28 3.07 -15.11 -7.68
CA LEU A 28 4.30 -14.67 -6.99
C LEU A 28 4.78 -13.28 -7.44
N ASP A 29 4.76 -13.02 -8.75
CA ASP A 29 5.14 -11.73 -9.34
C ASP A 29 4.22 -10.59 -8.89
N SER A 30 2.92 -10.86 -8.83
CA SER A 30 1.93 -9.89 -8.37
C SER A 30 2.05 -9.64 -6.87
N SER A 31 2.33 -10.67 -6.07
CA SER A 31 2.60 -10.54 -4.64
C SER A 31 3.83 -9.69 -4.36
N LEU A 32 4.89 -9.81 -5.17
CA LEU A 32 6.08 -8.95 -5.07
C LEU A 32 5.75 -7.48 -5.33
N LYS A 33 4.98 -7.19 -6.40
CA LYS A 33 4.52 -5.83 -6.72
C LYS A 33 3.65 -5.22 -5.63
N LEU A 34 2.69 -5.99 -5.11
CA LEU A 34 1.84 -5.57 -3.99
C LEU A 34 2.66 -5.26 -2.74
N PHE A 35 3.73 -6.03 -2.49
CA PHE A 35 4.61 -5.83 -1.34
C PHE A 35 5.48 -4.57 -1.48
N GLU A 36 5.97 -4.26 -2.67
CA GLU A 36 6.68 -3.00 -2.95
C GLU A 36 5.75 -1.80 -2.79
N GLU A 37 4.52 -1.89 -3.32
CA GLU A 37 3.49 -0.86 -3.17
C GLU A 37 3.14 -0.62 -1.71
N ALA A 38 2.90 -1.68 -0.93
CA ALA A 38 2.64 -1.58 0.50
C ALA A 38 3.78 -0.88 1.26
N ASN A 39 5.04 -1.20 0.94
CA ASN A 39 6.20 -0.53 1.55
C ASN A 39 6.25 0.96 1.23
N PHE A 40 5.92 1.35 -0.01
CA PHE A 40 5.86 2.75 -0.40
C PHE A 40 4.75 3.50 0.36
N LEU A 41 3.57 2.90 0.47
CA LEU A 41 2.43 3.46 1.21
C LEU A 41 2.75 3.62 2.69
N ILE A 42 3.33 2.60 3.33
CA ILE A 42 3.75 2.66 4.75
C ILE A 42 4.77 3.78 4.97
N LYS A 43 5.75 3.94 4.08
CA LYS A 43 6.73 5.05 4.16
C LYS A 43 6.05 6.40 4.01
N THR A 44 5.05 6.50 3.14
CA THR A 44 4.28 7.73 2.90
C THR A 44 3.42 8.08 4.12
N CYS A 45 2.77 7.08 4.74
CA CYS A 45 2.05 7.25 6.00
C CYS A 45 2.98 7.68 7.14
N ASN A 46 4.16 7.06 7.28
CA ASN A 46 5.13 7.40 8.32
C ASN A 46 5.76 8.79 8.14
N LYS A 47 5.90 9.28 6.91
CA LYS A 47 6.31 10.66 6.64
C LYS A 47 5.28 11.69 7.11
N ASN A 48 3.99 11.34 7.05
CA ASN A 48 2.92 12.21 7.54
C ASN A 48 2.74 12.14 9.08
N LEU A 49 3.17 11.05 9.72
CA LEU A 49 3.03 10.85 11.17
C LEU A 49 4.17 11.47 12.00
N ASN A 50 5.36 11.63 11.41
CA ASN A 50 6.49 12.31 12.05
C ASN A 50 6.38 13.82 11.81
N LEU A 51 5.70 14.49 12.74
CA LEU A 51 5.79 15.93 13.02
C LEU A 51 7.13 16.26 13.70
#